data_AF-A0A4Q5M268-F1
#
_entry.id   AF-A0A4Q5M268-F1
#
_cell.length_a   1.000
_cell.length_b   1.000
_cell.length_c   1.000
_cell.angle_alpha   90.00
_cell.angle_beta   90.00
_cell.angle_gamma   90.00
#
_symmetry.space_group_name_H-M   'P 1'
#
loop_
_entity.id
_entity.type
_entity.pdbx_description
1 polymer ?
#
loop_
_entity_poly.entity_id
_entity_poly.type
_entity_poly.pdbx_seq_one_letter_code
_entity_poly.pdbx_strand_id
1 'polypeptide(L)'
;MKKAPLLSMLFLLLALSVQAQLLIHYLNNAPTIDGLPSDWNMEKANAFTSKATNMPSVNHVKYVLGYDEQNLYGLFRVSDKHLTDLALDKNGSPRLTFNDGIELYIDAKNNSRNRMDGSDYQIIIDLNGNMTVFRGGDRFLVQIEEALVPKDTITTNFVIEAKTTKEGSLNNINDNDSEYVIEFRLPWASLGIVPVEGEFFKMDICFNDADRFLDIKPLPESDPIPDYSYESITGNTDFGYPDKWTKTVLVGHASWWKKLNETYGHYWWILSVIIVLFLIPVIVYLSIINNKLRQIHPKSDEVDRKLALIFTEPDRRKAQDFNSEKTFVKNARQYVIQQLDNDITPTDLATELGLSLRQLQRTFKEELDITPNTFITTLKMEAAALLLRAEGKNISEVAYTVGFSDPAYFTKVFKKYFGISPKEYQKKHTPNP
;
A
#
# COMPACT_ATOMS: atom_id res chain seq x y z
N MET A 1 30.22 -18.86 47.58
CA MET A 1 28.78 -19.00 47.28
C MET A 1 28.31 -17.74 46.56
N LYS A 2 28.36 -17.74 45.22
CA LYS A 2 27.88 -16.62 44.39
C LYS A 2 26.41 -16.88 44.06
N LYS A 3 25.53 -15.97 44.48
CA LYS A 3 24.12 -15.95 44.05
C LYS A 3 24.08 -15.57 42.57
N ALA A 4 23.67 -16.50 41.72
CA ALA A 4 23.28 -16.20 40.34
C ALA A 4 21.90 -15.51 40.35
N PRO A 5 21.62 -14.56 39.44
CA PRO A 5 20.40 -13.77 39.49
C PRO A 5 19.22 -14.60 38.95
N LEU A 6 18.18 -14.76 39.78
CA LEU A 6 16.88 -15.35 39.43
C LEU A 6 16.14 -14.61 38.29
N LEU A 7 16.69 -13.49 37.80
CA LEU A 7 16.06 -12.61 36.83
C LEU A 7 16.20 -13.08 35.36
N SER A 8 17.16 -13.97 35.06
CA SER A 8 17.28 -14.58 33.72
C SER A 8 16.32 -15.76 33.51
N MET A 9 15.70 -16.26 34.59
CA MET A 9 14.79 -17.41 34.54
C MET A 9 13.32 -16.98 34.32
N LEU A 10 13.00 -15.70 34.56
CA LEU A 10 11.64 -15.16 34.35
C LEU A 10 11.36 -14.75 32.89
N PHE A 11 12.40 -14.51 32.08
CA PHE A 11 12.25 -14.30 30.63
C PHE A 11 12.21 -15.61 29.82
N LEU A 12 12.54 -16.75 30.45
CA LEU A 12 12.54 -18.06 29.79
C LEU A 12 11.20 -18.82 29.91
N LEU A 13 10.22 -18.27 30.64
CA LEU A 13 8.91 -18.90 30.89
C LEU A 13 7.74 -18.17 30.21
N LEU A 14 8.02 -17.24 29.29
CA LEU A 14 7.03 -16.57 28.44
C LEU A 14 7.25 -16.82 26.94
N ALA A 15 8.08 -17.81 26.59
CA ALA A 15 7.96 -18.52 25.33
C ALA A 15 6.96 -19.67 25.52
N LEU A 16 5.71 -19.33 25.86
CA LEU A 16 4.59 -20.18 25.49
C LEU A 16 4.73 -20.36 23.98
N SER A 17 4.92 -21.60 23.53
CA SER A 17 4.97 -21.95 22.11
C SER A 17 3.76 -21.32 21.42
N VAL A 18 3.96 -20.19 20.76
CA VAL A 18 2.96 -19.66 19.84
C VAL A 18 2.89 -20.73 18.76
N GLN A 19 1.83 -21.54 18.79
CA GLN A 19 1.51 -22.42 17.67
C GLN A 19 1.63 -21.58 16.40
N ALA A 20 2.42 -22.05 15.43
CA ALA A 20 2.59 -21.36 14.16
C ALA A 20 1.20 -21.05 13.59
N GLN A 21 0.96 -19.79 13.25
CA GLN A 21 -0.28 -19.34 12.63
C GLN A 21 0.02 -18.97 11.19
N LEU A 22 -0.89 -19.34 10.30
CA LEU A 22 -0.87 -18.93 8.92
C LEU A 22 -1.64 -17.62 8.78
N LEU A 23 -0.99 -16.57 8.29
CA LEU A 23 -1.63 -15.27 8.09
C LEU A 23 -1.98 -15.08 6.62
N ILE A 24 -3.25 -14.76 6.34
CA ILE A 24 -3.73 -14.47 4.99
C ILE A 24 -4.13 -13.00 4.94
N HIS A 25 -3.43 -12.24 4.11
CA HIS A 25 -3.59 -10.78 4.07
C HIS A 25 -4.63 -10.36 3.05
N TYR A 26 -5.41 -9.33 3.40
CA TYR A 26 -6.40 -8.75 2.52
C TYR A 26 -5.74 -8.10 1.28
N LEU A 27 -6.29 -8.37 0.10
CA LEU A 27 -5.84 -7.86 -1.19
C LEU A 27 -6.78 -6.74 -1.66
N ASN A 28 -6.24 -5.53 -1.83
CA ASN A 28 -7.01 -4.43 -2.39
C ASN A 28 -7.40 -4.67 -3.85
N ASN A 29 -6.53 -5.34 -4.61
CA ASN A 29 -6.76 -5.73 -5.99
C ASN A 29 -6.66 -7.26 -6.09
N ALA A 30 -7.65 -7.89 -6.73
CA ALA A 30 -7.61 -9.31 -7.01
C ALA A 30 -6.50 -9.60 -8.05
N PRO A 31 -5.68 -10.65 -7.85
CA PRO A 31 -4.71 -11.07 -8.85
C PRO A 31 -5.42 -11.70 -10.06
N THR A 32 -4.77 -11.61 -11.23
CA THR A 32 -5.21 -12.32 -12.43
C THR A 32 -4.77 -13.77 -12.33
N ILE A 33 -5.68 -14.74 -12.48
CA ILE A 33 -5.32 -16.15 -12.42
C ILE A 33 -4.82 -16.61 -13.79
N ASP A 34 -3.51 -16.50 -14.01
CA ASP A 34 -2.83 -16.85 -15.27
C ASP A 34 -1.64 -17.79 -15.07
N GLY A 35 -1.33 -18.15 -13.82
CA GLY A 35 -0.23 -19.05 -13.47
C GLY A 35 1.13 -18.34 -13.42
N LEU A 36 1.14 -17.01 -13.37
CA LEU A 36 2.37 -16.20 -13.32
C LEU A 36 2.45 -15.39 -12.01
N PRO A 37 3.66 -15.19 -11.47
CA PRO A 37 3.85 -14.44 -10.22
C PRO A 37 3.82 -12.92 -10.39
N SER A 38 3.53 -12.38 -11.58
CA SER A 38 3.71 -10.95 -11.90
C SER A 38 2.81 -10.03 -11.09
N ASP A 39 1.60 -10.47 -10.74
CA ASP A 39 0.64 -9.68 -9.98
C ASP A 39 0.87 -9.79 -8.45
N TRP A 40 1.83 -10.62 -8.03
CA TRP A 40 2.10 -10.93 -6.63
C TRP A 40 3.36 -10.24 -6.11
N ASN A 41 3.31 -9.78 -4.87
CA ASN A 41 4.51 -9.26 -4.19
C ASN A 41 5.38 -10.41 -3.67
N MET A 42 6.18 -10.98 -4.57
CA MET A 42 7.06 -12.11 -4.26
C MET A 42 8.20 -11.78 -3.29
N GLU A 43 8.52 -10.50 -3.05
CA GLU A 43 9.50 -10.11 -2.02
C GLU A 43 8.97 -10.35 -0.60
N LYS A 44 7.64 -10.36 -0.43
CA LYS A 44 6.96 -10.67 0.84
C LYS A 44 6.47 -12.11 0.91
N ALA A 45 6.83 -12.95 -0.05
CA ALA A 45 6.47 -14.36 -0.04
C ALA A 45 7.07 -15.06 1.17
N ASN A 46 6.27 -15.93 1.78
CA ASN A 46 6.79 -16.89 2.73
C ASN A 46 7.66 -17.90 1.97
N ALA A 47 8.69 -18.42 2.62
CA ALA A 47 9.56 -19.42 2.04
C ALA A 47 9.86 -20.52 3.05
N PHE A 48 9.90 -21.75 2.57
CA PHE A 48 10.37 -22.89 3.35
C PHE A 48 10.94 -23.96 2.43
N THR A 49 11.64 -24.92 3.01
CA THR A 49 12.16 -26.09 2.31
C THR A 49 11.35 -27.29 2.73
N SER A 50 10.74 -27.97 1.77
CA SER A 50 10.08 -29.26 1.98
C SER A 50 11.11 -30.35 1.71
N LYS A 51 11.42 -31.16 2.73
CA LYS A 51 12.26 -32.36 2.57
C LYS A 51 11.53 -33.54 3.17
N ALA A 52 10.66 -34.07 2.34
CA ALA A 52 9.99 -35.32 2.53
C ALA A 52 10.96 -36.47 2.92
N THR A 53 10.54 -37.33 3.86
CA THR A 53 11.37 -38.42 4.38
C THR A 53 11.72 -39.39 3.26
N ASN A 54 13.00 -39.74 3.12
CA ASN A 54 13.52 -40.61 2.06
C ASN A 54 13.42 -40.07 0.62
N MET A 55 13.20 -38.77 0.42
CA MET A 55 13.26 -38.17 -0.93
C MET A 55 14.70 -37.80 -1.33
N PRO A 56 15.07 -37.99 -2.61
CA PRO A 56 16.42 -37.74 -3.11
C PRO A 56 16.73 -36.25 -3.26
N SER A 57 15.71 -35.40 -3.40
CA SER A 57 15.86 -33.95 -3.56
C SER A 57 15.08 -33.17 -2.49
N VAL A 58 15.15 -31.84 -2.56
CA VAL A 58 14.54 -30.91 -1.60
C VAL A 58 13.82 -29.86 -2.39
N ASN A 59 12.56 -29.62 -2.04
CA ASN A 59 11.73 -28.63 -2.71
C ASN A 59 11.90 -27.28 -2.03
N HIS A 60 12.22 -26.27 -2.83
CA HIS A 60 12.30 -24.89 -2.37
C HIS A 60 11.01 -24.19 -2.72
N VAL A 61 10.18 -23.93 -1.71
CA VAL A 61 8.85 -23.37 -1.89
C VAL A 61 8.85 -21.90 -1.51
N LYS A 62 8.29 -21.07 -2.39
CA LYS A 62 7.86 -19.71 -2.09
C LYS A 62 6.36 -19.59 -2.30
N TYR A 63 5.66 -18.98 -1.36
CA TYR A 63 4.21 -18.83 -1.47
C TYR A 63 3.68 -17.51 -0.92
N VAL A 64 2.57 -17.07 -1.50
CA VAL A 64 1.78 -15.93 -1.05
C VAL A 64 0.33 -16.37 -0.98
N LEU A 65 -0.34 -16.04 0.11
CA LEU A 65 -1.78 -16.20 0.26
C LEU A 65 -2.40 -14.82 0.44
N GLY A 66 -3.58 -14.63 -0.12
CA GLY A 66 -4.33 -13.41 0.08
C GLY A 66 -5.83 -13.64 -0.05
N TYR A 67 -6.62 -12.67 0.35
CA TYR A 67 -8.06 -12.77 0.24
C TYR A 67 -8.74 -11.45 -0.05
N ASP A 68 -9.95 -11.51 -0.60
CA ASP A 68 -10.89 -10.40 -0.63
C ASP A 68 -12.26 -10.85 -0.10
N GLU A 69 -13.28 -10.02 -0.30
CA GLU A 69 -14.65 -10.28 0.12
C GLU A 69 -15.26 -11.55 -0.50
N GLN A 70 -14.77 -11.98 -1.68
CA GLN A 70 -15.39 -13.02 -2.49
C GLN A 70 -14.53 -14.28 -2.56
N ASN A 71 -13.22 -14.16 -2.51
CA ASN A 71 -12.31 -15.27 -2.77
C ASN A 71 -11.11 -15.31 -1.82
N LEU A 72 -10.65 -16.54 -1.60
CA LEU A 72 -9.31 -16.88 -1.17
C LEU A 72 -8.42 -17.04 -2.41
N TYR A 73 -7.20 -16.52 -2.34
CA TYR A 73 -6.21 -16.62 -3.40
C TYR A 73 -4.92 -17.22 -2.85
N GLY A 74 -4.20 -17.92 -3.71
CA GLY A 74 -2.84 -18.33 -3.40
C GLY A 74 -1.99 -18.53 -4.64
N LEU A 75 -0.71 -18.26 -4.48
CA LEU A 75 0.33 -18.57 -5.46
C LEU A 75 1.46 -19.32 -4.77
N PHE A 76 1.88 -20.40 -5.41
CA PHE A 76 2.99 -21.23 -5.01
C PHE A 76 3.98 -21.32 -6.16
N ARG A 77 5.24 -21.02 -5.87
CA ARG A 77 6.36 -21.22 -6.78
C ARG A 77 7.29 -22.24 -6.13
N VAL A 78 7.46 -23.37 -6.79
CA VAL A 78 8.22 -24.51 -6.27
C VAL A 78 9.37 -24.78 -7.20
N SER A 79 10.59 -24.60 -6.71
CA SER A 79 11.79 -25.05 -7.40
C SER A 79 12.10 -26.46 -6.92
N ASP A 80 12.14 -27.39 -7.88
CA ASP A 80 12.27 -28.82 -7.68
C ASP A 80 13.34 -29.34 -8.65
N LYS A 81 14.15 -30.32 -8.23
CA LYS A 81 15.14 -30.90 -9.14
C LYS A 81 14.48 -31.74 -10.22
N HIS A 82 13.39 -32.43 -9.90
CA HIS A 82 12.76 -33.32 -10.86
C HIS A 82 11.25 -33.15 -10.80
N LEU A 83 10.61 -32.98 -11.97
CA LEU A 83 9.16 -32.90 -12.03
C LEU A 83 8.57 -34.27 -12.34
N THR A 84 7.58 -34.67 -11.58
CA THR A 84 6.93 -35.98 -11.65
C THR A 84 5.47 -35.87 -12.10
N ASP A 85 5.11 -36.76 -13.02
CA ASP A 85 3.75 -36.94 -13.51
C ASP A 85 3.47 -38.44 -13.63
N LEU A 86 2.89 -39.01 -12.57
CA LEU A 86 2.75 -40.46 -12.38
C LEU A 86 1.29 -40.93 -12.36
N ALA A 87 0.33 -40.03 -12.15
CA ALA A 87 -1.08 -40.40 -12.19
C ALA A 87 -1.55 -40.69 -13.63
N LEU A 88 -2.14 -41.85 -13.88
CA LEU A 88 -2.79 -42.14 -15.16
C LEU A 88 -4.16 -41.48 -15.26
N ASP A 89 -4.97 -41.60 -14.21
CA ASP A 89 -6.28 -40.94 -14.13
C ASP A 89 -6.15 -39.55 -13.51
N LYS A 90 -6.60 -38.55 -14.25
CA LYS A 90 -6.60 -37.13 -13.85
C LYS A 90 -8.00 -36.64 -13.45
N ASN A 91 -9.04 -37.45 -13.64
CA ASN A 91 -10.42 -37.03 -13.50
C ASN A 91 -11.00 -37.38 -12.14
N GLY A 92 -10.74 -36.55 -11.13
CA GLY A 92 -11.31 -36.76 -9.79
C GLY A 92 -10.64 -37.88 -8.99
N SER A 93 -9.44 -38.29 -9.41
CA SER A 93 -8.67 -39.38 -8.82
C SER A 93 -7.85 -38.91 -7.61
N PRO A 94 -7.83 -39.68 -6.50
CA PRO A 94 -6.93 -39.39 -5.38
C PRO A 94 -5.47 -39.64 -5.77
N ARG A 95 -5.19 -40.35 -6.87
CA ARG A 95 -3.82 -40.61 -7.33
C ARG A 95 -3.12 -39.37 -7.83
N LEU A 96 -3.84 -38.27 -8.02
CA LEU A 96 -3.26 -37.00 -8.42
C LEU A 96 -2.19 -36.50 -7.42
N THR A 97 -2.20 -37.01 -6.19
CA THR A 97 -1.16 -36.75 -5.18
C THR A 97 0.22 -37.31 -5.54
N PHE A 98 0.33 -38.18 -6.56
CA PHE A 98 1.60 -38.71 -7.06
C PHE A 98 2.26 -37.86 -8.15
N ASN A 99 1.59 -36.80 -8.56
CA ASN A 99 2.22 -35.76 -9.34
C ASN A 99 2.75 -34.70 -8.39
N ASP A 100 3.84 -34.03 -8.75
CA ASP A 100 4.19 -32.84 -7.99
C ASP A 100 3.10 -31.79 -8.14
N GLY A 101 2.88 -31.08 -7.05
CA GLY A 101 1.77 -30.17 -6.91
C GLY A 101 1.53 -29.82 -5.46
N ILE A 102 0.34 -29.30 -5.21
CA ILE A 102 -0.07 -28.83 -3.89
C ILE A 102 -1.36 -29.51 -3.45
N GLU A 103 -1.54 -29.54 -2.14
CA GLU A 103 -2.79 -29.90 -1.50
C GLU A 103 -3.20 -28.84 -0.49
N LEU A 104 -4.48 -28.45 -0.52
CA LEU A 104 -5.08 -27.56 0.46
C LEU A 104 -6.08 -28.36 1.30
N TYR A 105 -5.93 -28.29 2.61
CA TYR A 105 -6.83 -28.90 3.58
C TYR A 105 -7.56 -27.79 4.34
N ILE A 106 -8.90 -27.78 4.36
CA ILE A 106 -9.68 -26.68 4.92
C ILE A 106 -10.81 -27.22 5.79
N ASP A 107 -10.85 -26.82 7.06
CA ASP A 107 -11.97 -27.05 7.98
C ASP A 107 -12.90 -25.84 7.92
N ALA A 108 -13.92 -25.94 7.06
CA ALA A 108 -14.77 -24.79 6.77
C ALA A 108 -15.71 -24.42 7.92
N LYS A 109 -16.02 -25.36 8.83
CA LYS A 109 -16.83 -25.07 10.02
C LYS A 109 -16.00 -24.73 11.25
N ASN A 110 -14.67 -24.79 11.13
CA ASN A 110 -13.72 -24.57 12.21
C ASN A 110 -14.08 -25.39 13.47
N ASN A 111 -14.49 -26.65 13.27
CA ASN A 111 -14.93 -27.52 14.35
C ASN A 111 -13.76 -28.35 14.94
N SER A 112 -12.60 -28.35 14.26
CA SER A 112 -11.36 -29.00 14.67
C SER A 112 -11.59 -30.44 15.13
N ARG A 113 -12.39 -31.20 14.40
CA ARG A 113 -12.59 -32.62 14.68
C ARG A 113 -11.31 -33.40 14.44
N ASN A 114 -11.20 -34.54 15.11
CA ASN A 114 -10.07 -35.46 14.94
C ASN A 114 -10.14 -36.29 13.66
N ARG A 115 -11.12 -36.06 12.78
CA ARG A 115 -11.24 -36.66 11.45
C ARG A 115 -12.07 -35.74 10.56
N MET A 116 -11.74 -35.70 9.28
CA MET A 116 -12.53 -34.98 8.28
C MET A 116 -13.98 -35.43 8.27
N ASP A 117 -14.90 -34.47 8.20
CA ASP A 117 -16.32 -34.67 8.04
C ASP A 117 -16.88 -33.91 6.84
N GLY A 118 -18.21 -33.94 6.67
CA GLY A 118 -18.91 -33.25 5.60
C GLY A 118 -18.75 -31.72 5.58
N SER A 119 -17.92 -31.09 6.39
CA SER A 119 -17.56 -29.67 6.27
C SER A 119 -16.12 -29.45 5.84
N ASP A 120 -15.31 -30.51 5.80
CA ASP A 120 -13.88 -30.42 5.56
C ASP A 120 -13.56 -30.76 4.11
N TYR A 121 -12.61 -30.03 3.55
CA TYR A 121 -12.22 -30.14 2.14
C TYR A 121 -10.74 -30.49 2.02
N GLN A 122 -10.43 -31.31 1.03
CA GLN A 122 -9.09 -31.45 0.48
C GLN A 122 -9.15 -31.11 -1.00
N ILE A 123 -8.28 -30.20 -1.44
CA ILE A 123 -8.17 -29.78 -2.84
C ILE A 123 -6.76 -30.12 -3.29
N ILE A 124 -6.61 -30.92 -4.34
CA ILE A 124 -5.33 -31.28 -4.92
C ILE A 124 -5.23 -30.61 -6.28
N ILE A 125 -4.14 -29.89 -6.54
CA ILE A 125 -3.83 -29.28 -7.83
C ILE A 125 -2.43 -29.72 -8.21
N ASP A 126 -2.29 -30.42 -9.33
CA ASP A 126 -0.97 -30.84 -9.83
C ASP A 126 -0.30 -29.75 -10.67
N LEU A 127 0.99 -29.90 -10.93
CA LEU A 127 1.79 -29.00 -11.77
C LEU A 127 1.24 -28.84 -13.20
N ASN A 128 0.43 -29.78 -13.68
CA ASN A 128 -0.19 -29.76 -15.01
C ASN A 128 -1.56 -29.03 -15.03
N GLY A 129 -2.05 -28.57 -13.88
CA GLY A 129 -3.34 -27.91 -13.74
C GLY A 129 -4.53 -28.88 -13.69
N ASN A 130 -4.27 -30.18 -13.56
CA ASN A 130 -5.31 -31.13 -13.18
C ASN A 130 -5.67 -30.90 -11.72
N MET A 131 -6.93 -31.20 -11.37
CA MET A 131 -7.42 -30.93 -10.03
C MET A 131 -8.44 -31.96 -9.58
N THR A 132 -8.40 -32.28 -8.28
CA THR A 132 -9.41 -33.09 -7.62
C THR A 132 -9.80 -32.48 -6.28
N VAL A 133 -11.09 -32.50 -5.97
CA VAL A 133 -11.62 -32.00 -4.70
C VAL A 133 -12.35 -33.12 -3.99
N PHE A 134 -11.96 -33.36 -2.75
CA PHE A 134 -12.60 -34.26 -1.82
C PHE A 134 -13.27 -33.48 -0.70
N ARG A 135 -14.39 -34.02 -0.23
CA ARG A 135 -15.06 -33.59 0.99
C ARG A 135 -15.06 -34.76 1.97
N GLY A 136 -14.87 -34.50 3.25
CA GLY A 136 -15.03 -35.54 4.27
C GLY A 136 -16.44 -36.15 4.19
N GLY A 137 -16.57 -37.44 4.47
CA GLY A 137 -17.84 -38.17 4.26
C GLY A 137 -17.87 -39.52 4.96
N ASP A 138 -18.67 -40.47 4.45
CA ASP A 138 -18.72 -41.85 4.95
C ASP A 138 -18.65 -42.90 3.81
N ARG A 139 -18.62 -42.47 2.53
CA ARG A 139 -18.91 -43.38 1.40
C ARG A 139 -17.68 -43.99 0.75
N PHE A 140 -16.57 -43.26 0.68
CA PHE A 140 -15.31 -43.74 0.11
C PHE A 140 -14.19 -43.51 1.10
N LEU A 141 -13.55 -44.58 1.56
CA LEU A 141 -12.35 -44.49 2.41
C LEU A 141 -11.13 -44.58 1.52
N VAL A 142 -10.33 -43.52 1.44
CA VAL A 142 -8.98 -43.62 0.90
C VAL A 142 -8.11 -44.20 2.01
N GLN A 143 -7.56 -45.38 1.77
CA GLN A 143 -6.59 -46.00 2.66
C GLN A 143 -5.18 -45.58 2.24
N ILE A 144 -4.47 -44.92 3.15
CA ILE A 144 -3.02 -44.70 3.05
C ILE A 144 -2.43 -45.39 4.26
N GLU A 145 -1.63 -46.44 4.05
CA GLU A 145 -1.10 -47.31 5.12
C GLU A 145 -2.19 -47.82 6.09
N GLU A 146 -2.13 -47.42 7.37
CA GLU A 146 -3.09 -47.76 8.43
C GLU A 146 -4.24 -46.73 8.58
N ALA A 147 -4.18 -45.60 7.87
CA ALA A 147 -5.16 -44.53 7.96
C ALA A 147 -6.29 -44.70 6.94
N LEU A 148 -7.53 -44.77 7.42
CA LEU A 148 -8.76 -44.73 6.62
C LEU A 148 -9.39 -43.35 6.74
N VAL A 149 -9.31 -42.54 5.69
CA VAL A 149 -9.92 -41.19 5.66
C VAL A 149 -11.08 -41.18 4.67
N PRO A 150 -12.28 -40.78 5.11
CA PRO A 150 -13.40 -40.71 4.21
C PRO A 150 -13.32 -39.49 3.31
N LYS A 151 -13.52 -39.71 2.02
CA LYS A 151 -13.37 -38.71 0.96
C LYS A 151 -14.38 -38.94 -0.15
N ASP A 152 -15.42 -38.14 -0.18
CA ASP A 152 -16.36 -38.10 -1.30
C ASP A 152 -15.82 -37.14 -2.37
N THR A 153 -15.54 -37.62 -3.58
CA THR A 153 -15.11 -36.76 -4.69
C THR A 153 -16.25 -35.83 -5.10
N ILE A 154 -15.99 -34.53 -5.07
CA ILE A 154 -16.97 -33.48 -5.45
C ILE A 154 -16.47 -32.55 -6.55
N THR A 155 -15.33 -32.86 -7.18
CA THR A 155 -14.64 -32.02 -8.17
C THR A 155 -15.56 -31.36 -9.19
N THR A 156 -16.50 -32.11 -9.77
CA THR A 156 -17.40 -31.61 -10.84
C THR A 156 -18.39 -30.54 -10.37
N ASN A 157 -18.69 -30.47 -9.07
CA ASN A 157 -19.66 -29.54 -8.48
C ASN A 157 -18.99 -28.50 -7.57
N PHE A 158 -17.66 -28.42 -7.56
CA PHE A 158 -16.90 -27.50 -6.74
C PHE A 158 -16.33 -26.38 -7.61
N VAL A 159 -16.54 -25.13 -7.21
CA VAL A 159 -16.08 -23.97 -7.97
C VAL A 159 -14.75 -23.48 -7.40
N ILE A 160 -13.73 -23.53 -8.25
CA ILE A 160 -12.38 -23.01 -8.01
C ILE A 160 -11.74 -22.81 -9.39
N GLU A 161 -10.92 -21.78 -9.53
CA GLU A 161 -10.10 -21.56 -10.71
C GLU A 161 -8.63 -21.76 -10.33
N ALA A 162 -7.88 -22.51 -11.14
CA ALA A 162 -6.45 -22.69 -10.97
C ALA A 162 -5.73 -22.63 -12.32
N LYS A 163 -4.51 -22.10 -12.30
CA LYS A 163 -3.61 -22.04 -13.45
C LYS A 163 -2.21 -22.44 -13.01
N THR A 164 -1.50 -23.08 -13.94
CA THR A 164 -0.13 -23.53 -13.69
C THR A 164 0.78 -23.17 -14.84
N THR A 165 2.03 -22.91 -14.49
CA THR A 165 3.14 -22.83 -15.46
C THR A 165 4.28 -23.69 -14.93
N LYS A 166 5.13 -24.19 -15.84
CA LYS A 166 6.29 -24.99 -15.46
C LYS A 166 7.44 -24.79 -16.44
N GLU A 167 8.65 -24.95 -15.92
CA GLU A 167 9.90 -24.96 -16.64
C GLU A 167 10.64 -26.27 -16.29
N GLY A 168 11.22 -26.91 -17.31
CA GLY A 168 11.84 -28.23 -17.17
C GLY A 168 11.02 -29.37 -17.79
N SER A 169 11.53 -30.58 -17.61
CA SER A 169 11.05 -31.80 -18.26
C SER A 169 10.40 -32.75 -17.26
N LEU A 170 9.21 -33.25 -17.59
CA LEU A 170 8.54 -34.26 -16.76
C LEU A 170 9.25 -35.60 -16.82
N ASN A 171 9.31 -36.28 -15.68
CA ASN A 171 9.81 -37.63 -15.51
C ASN A 171 11.22 -37.82 -16.12
N ASN A 172 12.09 -36.82 -15.95
CA ASN A 172 13.43 -36.82 -16.54
C ASN A 172 14.51 -36.64 -15.47
N ILE A 173 15.19 -37.73 -15.11
CA ILE A 173 16.26 -37.75 -14.11
C ILE A 173 17.50 -36.89 -14.48
N ASN A 174 17.65 -36.53 -15.75
CA ASN A 174 18.79 -35.71 -16.19
C ASN A 174 18.50 -34.20 -16.09
N ASP A 175 17.23 -33.83 -16.02
CA ASP A 175 16.81 -32.46 -15.71
C ASP A 175 16.97 -32.26 -14.20
N ASN A 176 17.65 -31.20 -13.78
CA ASN A 176 17.98 -30.93 -12.38
C ASN A 176 17.67 -29.49 -11.97
N ASP A 177 17.03 -28.74 -12.86
CA ASP A 177 16.72 -27.32 -12.73
C ASP A 177 15.30 -27.06 -13.23
N SER A 178 14.33 -27.62 -12.51
CA SER A 178 12.93 -27.48 -12.83
C SER A 178 12.19 -26.57 -11.85
N GLU A 179 11.07 -26.03 -12.32
CA GLU A 179 10.20 -25.18 -11.53
C GLU A 179 8.76 -25.33 -11.98
N TYR A 180 7.83 -25.19 -11.04
CA TYR A 180 6.43 -24.98 -11.38
C TYR A 180 5.81 -23.89 -10.50
N VAL A 181 4.79 -23.24 -11.07
CA VAL A 181 3.95 -22.27 -10.40
C VAL A 181 2.52 -22.78 -10.42
N ILE A 182 1.85 -22.73 -9.28
CA ILE A 182 0.41 -22.98 -9.14
C ILE A 182 -0.22 -21.74 -8.54
N GLU A 183 -1.21 -21.21 -9.25
CA GLU A 183 -2.00 -20.07 -8.82
C GLU A 183 -3.47 -20.45 -8.79
N PHE A 184 -4.20 -20.02 -7.76
CA PHE A 184 -5.63 -20.32 -7.64
C PHE A 184 -6.46 -19.16 -7.08
N ARG A 185 -7.75 -19.20 -7.43
CA ARG A 185 -8.84 -18.42 -6.84
C ARG A 185 -9.95 -19.36 -6.40
N LEU A 186 -10.22 -19.36 -5.10
CA LEU A 186 -11.24 -20.17 -4.45
C LEU A 186 -12.33 -19.27 -3.87
N PRO A 187 -13.54 -19.24 -4.46
CA PRO A 187 -14.66 -18.50 -3.89
C PRO A 187 -15.01 -18.99 -2.48
N TRP A 188 -15.18 -18.05 -1.54
CA TRP A 188 -15.57 -18.38 -0.17
C TRP A 188 -16.91 -19.12 -0.09
N ALA A 189 -17.82 -18.82 -1.02
CA ALA A 189 -19.10 -19.48 -1.17
C ALA A 189 -18.98 -20.99 -1.48
N SER A 190 -17.90 -21.42 -2.15
CA SER A 190 -17.63 -22.85 -2.39
C SER A 190 -17.37 -23.61 -1.09
N LEU A 191 -16.79 -22.93 -0.11
CA LEU A 191 -16.51 -23.48 1.23
C LEU A 191 -17.67 -23.25 2.20
N GLY A 192 -18.55 -22.29 1.92
CA GLY A 192 -19.57 -21.83 2.86
C GLY A 192 -18.99 -20.99 4.00
N ILE A 193 -17.82 -20.36 3.77
CA ILE A 193 -17.15 -19.47 4.72
C ILE A 193 -17.55 -18.03 4.40
N VAL A 194 -17.69 -17.18 5.42
CA VAL A 194 -17.80 -15.73 5.26
C VAL A 194 -16.51 -15.13 5.81
N PRO A 195 -15.68 -14.44 4.99
CA PRO A 195 -14.41 -13.92 5.46
C PRO A 195 -14.64 -12.75 6.43
N VAL A 196 -14.11 -12.88 7.64
CA VAL A 196 -14.14 -11.83 8.66
C VAL A 196 -12.72 -11.64 9.20
N GLU A 197 -12.24 -10.39 9.19
CA GLU A 197 -10.92 -10.06 9.74
C GLU A 197 -10.81 -10.49 11.21
N GLY A 198 -9.69 -11.11 11.56
CA GLY A 198 -9.40 -11.55 12.92
C GLY A 198 -10.10 -12.85 13.32
N GLU A 199 -11.09 -13.31 12.56
CA GLU A 199 -11.57 -14.68 12.68
C GLU A 199 -10.53 -15.66 12.14
N PHE A 200 -10.59 -16.88 12.66
CA PHE A 200 -9.70 -17.94 12.24
C PHE A 200 -10.49 -19.17 11.83
N PHE A 201 -9.89 -19.94 10.94
CA PHE A 201 -10.28 -21.30 10.61
C PHE A 201 -9.04 -22.18 10.56
N LYS A 202 -9.22 -23.48 10.42
CA LYS A 202 -8.12 -24.44 10.34
C LYS A 202 -7.85 -24.75 8.87
N MET A 203 -6.61 -24.56 8.46
CA MET A 203 -6.16 -24.88 7.10
C MET A 203 -4.76 -25.45 7.16
N ASP A 204 -4.45 -26.36 6.25
CA ASP A 204 -3.07 -26.77 6.01
C ASP A 204 -2.76 -26.84 4.52
N ILE A 205 -1.48 -26.72 4.20
CA ILE A 205 -0.98 -26.72 2.83
C ILE A 205 0.17 -27.71 2.75
N CYS A 206 0.03 -28.70 1.88
CA CYS A 206 1.05 -29.72 1.64
C CYS A 206 1.58 -29.64 0.22
N PHE A 207 2.80 -30.10 0.04
CA PHE A 207 3.47 -30.19 -1.25
C PHE A 207 3.80 -31.64 -1.53
N ASN A 208 3.44 -32.07 -2.72
CA ASN A 208 3.70 -33.41 -3.19
C ASN A 208 5.05 -33.42 -3.89
N ASP A 209 5.87 -34.38 -3.49
CA ASP A 209 7.18 -34.70 -4.07
C ASP A 209 7.19 -36.21 -4.29
N ALA A 210 7.26 -36.63 -5.55
CA ALA A 210 7.31 -38.05 -5.91
C ALA A 210 8.64 -38.45 -6.55
N ASP A 211 9.72 -37.70 -6.31
CA ASP A 211 11.05 -37.92 -6.90
C ASP A 211 11.58 -39.34 -6.79
N ARG A 212 11.22 -40.06 -5.72
CA ARG A 212 11.60 -41.46 -5.52
C ARG A 212 11.11 -42.40 -6.63
N PHE A 213 10.14 -41.95 -7.43
CA PHE A 213 9.43 -42.74 -8.43
C PHE A 213 9.73 -42.29 -9.88
N LEU A 214 10.78 -41.49 -10.10
CA LEU A 214 11.18 -41.01 -11.43
C LEU A 214 11.49 -42.11 -12.45
N ASP A 215 11.87 -43.31 -11.99
CA ASP A 215 12.25 -44.45 -12.82
C ASP A 215 11.12 -45.46 -13.06
N ILE A 216 9.95 -45.26 -12.43
CA ILE A 216 8.78 -46.13 -12.61
C ILE A 216 7.81 -45.58 -13.66
N LYS A 217 7.14 -46.49 -14.36
CA LYS A 217 6.02 -46.11 -15.24
C LYS A 217 4.85 -45.59 -14.39
N PRO A 218 3.97 -44.73 -14.95
CA PRO A 218 2.76 -44.29 -14.28
C PRO A 218 2.02 -45.46 -13.62
N LEU A 219 1.62 -45.31 -12.36
CA LEU A 219 1.09 -46.40 -11.53
C LEU A 219 -0.32 -46.80 -12.00
N PRO A 220 -0.54 -48.06 -12.44
CA PRO A 220 -1.87 -48.59 -12.74
C PRO A 220 -2.82 -48.51 -11.54
N GLU A 221 -4.13 -48.37 -11.79
CA GLU A 221 -5.16 -48.30 -10.74
C GLU A 221 -5.18 -49.51 -9.78
N SER A 222 -4.70 -50.67 -10.25
CA SER A 222 -4.58 -51.90 -9.46
C SER A 222 -3.47 -51.84 -8.40
N ASP A 223 -2.49 -50.97 -8.56
CA ASP A 223 -1.31 -50.96 -7.72
C ASP A 223 -1.60 -50.25 -6.40
N PRO A 224 -1.07 -50.71 -5.25
CA PRO A 224 -1.26 -50.02 -4.00
C PRO A 224 -0.70 -48.60 -4.08
N ILE A 225 -1.36 -47.64 -3.42
CA ILE A 225 -0.86 -46.28 -3.24
C ILE A 225 0.49 -46.40 -2.49
N PRO A 226 1.64 -46.04 -3.09
CA PRO A 226 2.91 -46.08 -2.39
C PRO A 226 2.93 -45.10 -1.22
N ASP A 227 3.78 -45.37 -0.24
CA ASP A 227 4.14 -44.39 0.78
C ASP A 227 4.78 -43.17 0.09
N TYR A 228 4.06 -42.05 0.09
CA TYR A 228 4.51 -40.78 -0.45
C TYR A 228 4.63 -39.81 0.72
N SER A 229 5.75 -39.11 0.77
CA SER A 229 6.00 -38.19 1.87
C SER A 229 5.51 -36.81 1.48
N TYR A 230 4.50 -36.35 2.20
CA TYR A 230 3.95 -35.00 2.12
C TYR A 230 4.42 -34.24 3.36
N GLU A 231 4.90 -33.02 3.18
CA GLU A 231 5.24 -32.13 4.29
C GLU A 231 4.33 -30.92 4.23
N SER A 232 3.61 -30.63 5.32
CA SER A 232 2.86 -29.39 5.40
C SER A 232 3.78 -28.20 5.61
N ILE A 233 3.26 -26.99 5.41
CA ILE A 233 3.96 -25.74 5.75
C ILE A 233 4.42 -25.66 7.22
N THR A 234 3.90 -26.52 8.10
CA THR A 234 4.29 -26.62 9.51
C THR A 234 5.14 -27.85 9.85
N GLY A 235 5.51 -28.66 8.85
CA GLY A 235 6.32 -29.87 9.03
C GLY A 235 5.55 -31.05 9.63
N ASN A 236 4.22 -31.00 9.67
CA ASN A 236 3.38 -32.05 10.22
C ASN A 236 2.80 -32.94 9.11
N THR A 237 2.56 -34.21 9.45
CA THR A 237 1.83 -35.19 8.63
C THR A 237 0.51 -35.55 9.32
N ASP A 238 -0.56 -34.84 9.00
CA ASP A 238 -1.86 -34.93 9.70
C ASP A 238 -3.06 -35.06 8.75
N PHE A 239 -2.87 -35.91 7.73
CA PHE A 239 -3.82 -36.22 6.68
C PHE A 239 -5.25 -36.48 7.18
N GLY A 240 -6.15 -35.53 6.94
CA GLY A 240 -7.55 -35.69 7.29
C GLY A 240 -7.86 -35.57 8.79
N TYR A 241 -6.99 -34.92 9.57
CA TYR A 241 -7.17 -34.63 11.00
C TYR A 241 -7.25 -33.12 11.26
N PRO A 242 -8.44 -32.48 11.09
CA PRO A 242 -8.64 -31.04 11.25
C PRO A 242 -8.15 -30.42 12.57
N ASP A 243 -8.14 -31.18 13.66
CA ASP A 243 -7.63 -30.76 14.97
C ASP A 243 -6.14 -30.36 14.93
N LYS A 244 -5.37 -31.01 14.07
CA LYS A 244 -3.93 -30.81 13.92
C LYS A 244 -3.55 -29.71 12.91
N TRP A 245 -4.46 -29.39 11.97
CA TRP A 245 -4.21 -28.38 10.94
C TRP A 245 -3.86 -27.00 11.52
N THR A 246 -3.20 -26.18 10.69
CA THR A 246 -2.67 -24.88 11.09
C THR A 246 -3.80 -23.89 11.35
N LYS A 247 -3.67 -23.11 12.44
CA LYS A 247 -4.59 -21.99 12.69
C LYS A 247 -4.33 -20.90 11.67
N THR A 248 -5.34 -20.57 10.88
CA THR A 248 -5.27 -19.60 9.80
C THR A 248 -6.09 -18.37 10.13
N VAL A 249 -5.48 -17.18 10.09
CA VAL A 249 -6.10 -15.92 10.49
C VAL A 249 -6.15 -14.97 9.30
N LEU A 250 -7.32 -14.38 9.07
CA LEU A 250 -7.53 -13.33 8.06
C LEU A 250 -7.11 -11.97 8.62
N VAL A 251 -6.24 -11.25 7.90
CA VAL A 251 -5.64 -9.98 8.36
C VAL A 251 -5.91 -8.85 7.39
N GLY A 252 -6.36 -7.70 7.90
CA GLY A 252 -6.76 -6.55 7.09
C GLY A 252 -8.18 -6.68 6.55
N HIS A 253 -8.68 -5.64 5.90
CA HIS A 253 -10.01 -5.59 5.28
C HIS A 253 -10.03 -4.53 4.17
N ALA A 254 -11.07 -4.51 3.34
CA ALA A 254 -11.25 -3.43 2.35
C ALA A 254 -11.16 -2.06 3.00
N SER A 255 -10.29 -1.22 2.44
CA SER A 255 -10.26 0.19 2.81
C SER A 255 -11.63 0.85 2.62
N TRP A 256 -11.93 1.84 3.46
CA TRP A 256 -13.17 2.60 3.33
C TRP A 256 -13.32 3.26 1.94
N TRP A 257 -12.20 3.65 1.32
CA TRP A 257 -12.17 4.16 -0.05
C TRP A 257 -12.57 3.10 -1.07
N LYS A 258 -12.06 1.86 -0.94
CA LYS A 258 -12.45 0.74 -1.81
C LYS A 258 -13.96 0.50 -1.70
N LYS A 259 -14.49 0.36 -0.49
CA LYS A 259 -15.94 0.19 -0.25
C LYS A 259 -16.77 1.34 -0.83
N LEU A 260 -16.33 2.58 -0.64
CA LEU A 260 -17.03 3.76 -1.17
C LEU A 260 -17.01 3.78 -2.70
N ASN A 261 -15.87 3.44 -3.31
CA ASN A 261 -15.74 3.39 -4.76
C ASN A 261 -16.51 2.21 -5.37
N GLU A 262 -16.59 1.06 -4.71
CA GLU A 262 -17.44 -0.06 -5.18
C GLU A 262 -18.93 0.28 -5.04
N THR A 263 -19.33 0.95 -3.96
CA THR A 263 -20.73 1.29 -3.70
C THR A 263 -21.24 2.44 -4.57
N TYR A 264 -20.39 3.45 -4.80
CA TYR A 264 -20.79 4.70 -5.45
C TYR A 264 -19.96 5.05 -6.70
N GLY A 265 -19.01 4.20 -7.10
CA GLY A 265 -18.11 4.37 -8.26
C GLY A 265 -18.82 4.78 -9.54
N HIS A 266 -19.96 4.15 -9.81
CA HIS A 266 -20.77 4.43 -10.99
C HIS A 266 -21.53 5.76 -10.92
N TYR A 267 -21.51 6.50 -9.81
CA TYR A 267 -22.09 7.84 -9.67
C TYR A 267 -21.07 8.97 -9.74
N TRP A 268 -19.77 8.68 -9.84
CA TRP A 268 -18.74 9.73 -9.88
C TRP A 268 -18.92 10.67 -11.08
N TRP A 269 -19.45 10.17 -12.21
CA TRP A 269 -19.80 11.01 -13.36
C TRP A 269 -20.92 12.00 -13.03
N ILE A 270 -21.93 11.62 -12.22
CA ILE A 270 -23.01 12.52 -11.79
C ILE A 270 -22.43 13.63 -10.91
N LEU A 271 -21.60 13.26 -9.94
CA LEU A 271 -20.91 14.22 -9.08
C LEU A 271 -20.06 15.19 -9.91
N SER A 272 -19.38 14.69 -10.93
CA SER A 272 -18.57 15.49 -11.86
C SER A 272 -19.44 16.46 -12.66
N VAL A 273 -20.60 16.03 -13.16
CA VAL A 273 -21.57 16.90 -13.85
C VAL A 273 -22.11 17.98 -12.92
N ILE A 274 -22.47 17.63 -11.68
CA ILE A 274 -22.94 18.60 -10.66
C ILE A 274 -21.85 19.64 -10.41
N ILE A 275 -20.60 19.21 -10.18
CA ILE A 275 -19.46 20.10 -9.96
C ILE A 275 -19.29 21.07 -11.13
N VAL A 276 -19.35 20.59 -12.38
CA VAL A 276 -19.26 21.43 -13.58
C VAL A 276 -20.43 22.41 -13.67
N LEU A 277 -21.67 21.95 -13.40
CA LEU A 277 -22.87 22.79 -13.40
C LEU A 277 -22.81 23.92 -12.37
N PHE A 278 -22.13 23.72 -11.23
CA PHE A 278 -21.93 24.77 -10.22
C PHE A 278 -20.68 25.62 -10.46
N LEU A 279 -19.60 25.05 -11.00
CA LEU A 279 -18.37 25.78 -11.30
C LEU A 279 -18.52 26.76 -12.46
N ILE A 280 -19.27 26.40 -13.51
CA ILE A 280 -19.45 27.28 -14.68
C ILE A 280 -20.11 28.62 -14.28
N PRO A 281 -21.24 28.67 -13.56
CA PRO A 281 -21.83 29.92 -13.08
C PRO A 281 -20.88 30.74 -12.21
N VAL A 282 -20.09 30.09 -11.35
CA VAL A 282 -19.10 30.78 -10.50
C VAL A 282 -18.00 31.42 -11.37
N ILE A 283 -17.46 30.69 -12.34
CA ILE A 283 -16.46 31.22 -13.27
C ILE A 283 -17.02 32.39 -14.09
N VAL A 284 -18.25 32.25 -14.61
CA VAL A 284 -18.95 33.32 -15.34
C VAL A 284 -19.15 34.55 -14.43
N TYR A 285 -19.59 34.34 -13.20
CA TYR A 285 -19.79 35.41 -12.22
C TYR A 285 -18.48 36.15 -11.89
N LEU A 286 -17.40 35.41 -11.63
CA LEU A 286 -16.07 35.98 -11.39
C LEU A 286 -15.56 36.74 -12.62
N SER A 287 -15.82 36.24 -13.83
CA SER A 287 -15.49 36.93 -15.09
C SER A 287 -16.26 38.25 -15.24
N ILE A 288 -17.55 38.28 -14.90
CA ILE A 288 -18.37 39.51 -14.91
C ILE A 288 -17.83 40.53 -13.92
N ILE A 289 -17.50 40.11 -12.69
CA ILE A 289 -16.88 41.00 -11.69
C ILE A 289 -15.57 41.57 -12.21
N ASN A 290 -14.70 40.71 -12.73
CA ASN A 290 -13.41 41.13 -13.28
C ASN A 290 -13.59 42.14 -14.43
N ASN A 291 -14.58 41.95 -15.30
CA ASN A 291 -14.87 42.89 -16.38
C ASN A 291 -15.42 44.23 -15.85
N LYS A 292 -16.30 44.22 -14.84
CA LYS A 292 -16.77 45.45 -14.18
C LYS A 292 -15.64 46.21 -13.50
N LEU A 293 -14.72 45.51 -12.83
CA LEU A 293 -13.53 46.12 -12.22
C LEU A 293 -12.62 46.77 -13.28
N ARG A 294 -12.52 46.21 -14.49
CA ARG A 294 -11.78 46.83 -15.61
C ARG A 294 -12.47 48.09 -16.15
N GLN A 295 -13.80 48.17 -16.10
CA GLN A 295 -14.57 49.34 -16.55
C GLN A 295 -14.58 50.49 -15.52
N ILE A 296 -14.25 50.22 -14.26
CA ILE A 296 -14.02 51.26 -13.25
C ILE A 296 -12.60 51.81 -13.46
N HIS A 297 -12.40 52.56 -14.55
CA HIS A 297 -11.26 53.48 -14.69
C HIS A 297 -11.66 54.83 -14.10
N PRO A 298 -10.98 55.35 -13.06
CA PRO A 298 -11.27 56.67 -12.53
C PRO A 298 -10.67 57.75 -13.44
N LYS A 299 -11.53 58.49 -14.15
CA LYS A 299 -11.39 59.94 -14.44
C LYS A 299 -9.97 60.47 -14.77
N SER A 300 -9.20 59.83 -15.65
CA SER A 300 -7.82 60.26 -15.99
C SER A 300 -7.73 61.24 -17.17
N ASP A 301 -8.76 61.33 -18.02
CA ASP A 301 -8.68 62.06 -19.30
C ASP A 301 -8.42 63.59 -19.19
N GLU A 302 -8.80 64.22 -18.07
CA GLU A 302 -8.61 65.67 -17.87
C GLU A 302 -7.20 66.01 -17.37
N VAL A 303 -6.57 65.07 -16.65
CA VAL A 303 -5.18 65.16 -16.21
C VAL A 303 -4.25 64.90 -17.41
N ASP A 304 -4.58 63.91 -18.25
CA ASP A 304 -3.82 63.54 -19.44
C ASP A 304 -3.79 64.67 -20.50
N ARG A 305 -4.89 65.43 -20.66
CA ARG A 305 -4.94 66.62 -21.55
C ARG A 305 -4.10 67.80 -21.04
N LYS A 306 -4.07 68.04 -19.73
CA LYS A 306 -3.23 69.09 -19.13
C LYS A 306 -1.75 68.72 -19.17
N LEU A 307 -1.42 67.43 -19.09
CA LEU A 307 -0.06 66.92 -19.23
C LEU A 307 0.45 67.02 -20.68
N ALA A 308 -0.38 66.73 -21.69
CA ALA A 308 0.01 66.81 -23.10
C ALA A 308 0.46 68.21 -23.57
N LEU A 309 -0.08 69.28 -22.96
CA LEU A 309 0.30 70.68 -23.22
C LEU A 309 1.60 71.12 -22.52
N ILE A 310 2.08 70.36 -21.55
CA ILE A 310 3.31 70.64 -20.79
C ILE A 310 4.54 69.99 -21.46
N PHE A 311 4.36 68.98 -22.33
CA PHE A 311 5.44 68.14 -22.86
C PHE A 311 5.83 68.36 -24.33
N THR A 312 5.36 69.40 -25.02
CA THR A 312 5.90 69.79 -26.34
C THR A 312 7.13 70.71 -26.20
N GLU A 313 8.27 70.13 -25.82
CA GLU A 313 9.64 70.35 -26.35
C GLU A 313 10.67 69.61 -25.45
N PRO A 314 11.83 69.17 -26.00
CA PRO A 314 12.34 67.83 -25.74
C PRO A 314 13.40 67.76 -24.64
N ASP A 315 13.35 66.72 -23.80
CA ASP A 315 14.57 66.24 -23.13
C ASP A 315 14.55 64.72 -22.88
N ARG A 316 15.53 64.03 -23.47
CA ARG A 316 15.59 62.57 -23.71
C ARG A 316 15.98 61.72 -22.49
N ARG A 317 15.65 62.11 -21.26
CA ARG A 317 16.21 61.44 -20.05
C ARG A 317 15.23 60.61 -19.18
N LYS A 318 13.93 60.59 -19.43
CA LYS A 318 12.95 59.99 -18.49
C LYS A 318 12.26 58.68 -18.89
N ALA A 319 12.57 58.09 -20.05
CA ALA A 319 11.93 56.84 -20.49
C ALA A 319 12.51 55.56 -19.82
N GLN A 320 13.49 55.69 -18.93
CA GLN A 320 14.15 54.55 -18.27
C GLN A 320 13.60 54.24 -16.85
N ASP A 321 12.82 55.14 -16.24
CA ASP A 321 12.43 55.02 -14.82
C ASP A 321 11.11 54.25 -14.55
N PHE A 322 10.12 54.26 -15.46
CA PHE A 322 8.83 53.60 -15.17
C PHE A 322 8.89 52.06 -15.22
N ASN A 323 9.91 51.47 -15.85
CA ASN A 323 10.13 50.03 -15.87
C ASN A 323 11.04 49.56 -14.71
N SER A 324 11.78 50.50 -14.08
CA SER A 324 12.68 50.22 -12.96
C SER A 324 11.92 50.14 -11.62
N GLU A 325 10.85 50.94 -11.45
CA GLU A 325 10.05 51.02 -10.22
C GLU A 325 9.34 49.69 -9.86
N LYS A 326 8.66 49.05 -10.82
CA LYS A 326 8.07 47.70 -10.64
C LYS A 326 9.13 46.61 -10.46
N THR A 327 10.32 46.81 -11.01
CA THR A 327 11.43 45.87 -10.90
C THR A 327 12.09 45.94 -9.52
N PHE A 328 12.21 47.15 -8.94
CA PHE A 328 12.79 47.39 -7.62
C PHE A 328 12.04 46.65 -6.51
N VAL A 329 10.73 46.88 -6.39
CA VAL A 329 9.92 46.24 -5.33
C VAL A 329 9.88 44.73 -5.49
N LYS A 330 9.86 44.24 -6.73
CA LYS A 330 9.89 42.80 -7.05
C LYS A 330 11.21 42.17 -6.61
N ASN A 331 12.35 42.77 -6.95
CA ASN A 331 13.67 42.26 -6.59
C ASN A 331 13.88 42.31 -5.06
N ALA A 332 13.46 43.40 -4.41
CA ALA A 332 13.53 43.53 -2.96
C ALA A 332 12.71 42.44 -2.25
N ARG A 333 11.49 42.16 -2.73
CA ARG A 333 10.66 41.07 -2.20
C ARG A 333 11.31 39.70 -2.42
N GLN A 334 11.85 39.45 -3.61
CA GLN A 334 12.45 38.17 -3.95
C GLN A 334 13.63 37.84 -3.03
N TYR A 335 14.51 38.81 -2.78
CA TYR A 335 15.64 38.63 -1.88
C TYR A 335 15.20 38.32 -0.44
N VAL A 336 14.25 39.09 0.10
CA VAL A 336 13.76 38.87 1.47
C VAL A 336 13.12 37.49 1.64
N ILE A 337 12.40 36.99 0.63
CA ILE A 337 11.82 35.64 0.67
C ILE A 337 12.91 34.56 0.58
N GLN A 338 13.95 34.76 -0.23
CA GLN A 338 15.06 33.81 -0.36
C GLN A 338 15.92 33.70 0.91
N GLN A 339 15.94 34.74 1.74
CA GLN A 339 16.76 34.83 2.95
C GLN A 339 15.93 34.82 4.24
N LEU A 340 14.71 34.26 4.19
CA LEU A 340 13.69 34.40 5.23
C LEU A 340 14.14 33.88 6.61
N ASP A 341 14.97 32.84 6.64
CA ASP A 341 15.53 32.19 7.83
C ASP A 341 16.71 32.95 8.45
N ASN A 342 17.25 33.95 7.76
CA ASN A 342 18.37 34.77 8.22
C ASN A 342 17.91 36.08 8.88
N ASP A 343 18.77 36.65 9.73
CA ASP A 343 18.56 37.98 10.32
C ASP A 343 18.94 39.09 9.31
N ILE A 344 18.08 39.27 8.30
CA ILE A 344 18.30 40.23 7.22
C ILE A 344 18.27 41.67 7.76
N THR A 345 19.30 42.44 7.45
CA THR A 345 19.35 43.88 7.73
C THR A 345 19.04 44.73 6.49
N PRO A 346 18.64 46.00 6.65
CA PRO A 346 18.53 46.94 5.52
C PRO A 346 19.82 47.12 4.74
N THR A 347 20.97 46.90 5.37
CA THR A 347 22.28 46.98 4.70
C THR A 347 22.43 45.85 3.71
N ASP A 348 22.05 44.63 4.09
CA ASP A 348 22.12 43.45 3.21
C ASP A 348 21.21 43.63 1.99
N LEU A 349 20.00 44.14 2.21
CA LEU A 349 19.06 44.47 1.14
C LEU A 349 19.59 45.59 0.22
N ALA A 350 20.31 46.58 0.77
CA ALA A 350 20.93 47.64 -0.04
C ALA A 350 22.05 47.07 -0.92
N THR A 351 22.90 46.20 -0.36
CA THR A 351 23.99 45.53 -1.07
C THR A 351 23.46 44.68 -2.22
N GLU A 352 22.43 43.87 -1.98
CA GLU A 352 21.81 43.04 -3.02
C GLU A 352 21.27 43.89 -4.18
N LEU A 353 20.62 45.01 -3.86
CA LEU A 353 20.01 45.88 -4.86
C LEU A 353 21.02 46.84 -5.53
N GLY A 354 22.31 46.76 -5.18
CA GLY A 354 23.35 47.62 -5.72
C GLY A 354 23.22 49.09 -5.29
N LEU A 355 22.61 49.34 -4.13
CA LEU A 355 22.33 50.67 -3.59
C LEU A 355 23.14 50.93 -2.31
N SER A 356 23.42 52.20 -2.04
CA SER A 356 23.80 52.61 -0.68
C SER A 356 22.57 52.57 0.24
N LEU A 357 22.79 52.36 1.55
CA LEU A 357 21.72 52.36 2.54
C LEU A 357 20.87 53.65 2.50
N ARG A 358 21.50 54.81 2.26
CA ARG A 358 20.79 56.10 2.13
C ARG A 358 19.89 56.14 0.89
N GLN A 359 20.36 55.60 -0.24
CA GLN A 359 19.54 55.48 -1.45
C GLN A 359 18.38 54.54 -1.21
N LEU A 360 18.61 53.37 -0.61
CA LEU A 360 17.56 52.42 -0.26
C LEU A 360 16.47 53.07 0.61
N GLN A 361 16.85 53.75 1.68
CA GLN A 361 15.89 54.43 2.57
C GLN A 361 15.07 55.49 1.84
N ARG A 362 15.71 56.29 0.98
CA ARG A 362 15.02 57.31 0.18
C ARG A 362 14.04 56.67 -0.79
N THR A 363 14.47 55.67 -1.56
CA THR A 363 13.62 54.97 -2.52
C THR A 363 12.44 54.29 -1.82
N PHE A 364 12.64 53.61 -0.69
CA PHE A 364 11.53 53.03 0.07
C PHE A 364 10.52 54.07 0.58
N LYS A 365 11.00 55.27 0.97
CA LYS A 365 10.13 56.37 1.40
C LYS A 365 9.37 57.01 0.24
N GLU A 366 10.01 57.17 -0.91
CA GLU A 366 9.42 57.77 -2.11
C GLU A 366 8.41 56.82 -2.79
N GLU A 367 8.74 55.54 -2.87
CA GLU A 367 7.97 54.54 -3.65
C GLU A 367 6.89 53.82 -2.84
N LEU A 368 7.14 53.55 -1.55
CA LEU A 368 6.27 52.69 -0.72
C LEU A 368 5.79 53.37 0.57
N ASP A 369 6.24 54.60 0.84
CA ASP A 369 5.98 55.37 2.06
C ASP A 369 6.29 54.62 3.38
N ILE A 370 7.13 53.58 3.33
CA ILE A 370 7.55 52.77 4.49
C ILE A 370 9.07 52.70 4.57
N THR A 371 9.59 52.24 5.71
CA THR A 371 11.04 52.01 5.86
C THR A 371 11.43 50.60 5.37
N PRO A 372 12.69 50.37 4.94
CA PRO A 372 13.16 49.03 4.57
C PRO A 372 12.97 47.98 5.68
N ASN A 373 13.19 48.36 6.94
CA ASN A 373 12.94 47.49 8.10
C ASN A 373 11.46 47.10 8.22
N THR A 374 10.55 48.03 7.97
CA THR A 374 9.11 47.76 8.00
C THR A 374 8.73 46.79 6.89
N PHE A 375 9.32 46.94 5.71
CA PHE A 375 9.11 46.03 4.59
C PHE A 375 9.60 44.61 4.87
N ILE A 376 10.85 44.46 5.37
CA ILE A 376 11.40 43.16 5.76
C ILE A 376 10.52 42.48 6.82
N THR A 377 10.15 43.24 7.87
CA THR A 377 9.30 42.73 8.96
C THR A 377 7.94 42.29 8.43
N THR A 378 7.35 43.06 7.52
CA THR A 378 6.05 42.75 6.91
C THR A 378 6.08 41.41 6.18
N LEU A 379 7.09 41.19 5.32
CA LEU A 379 7.23 39.93 4.59
C LEU A 379 7.47 38.74 5.53
N LYS A 380 8.27 38.92 6.59
CA LYS A 380 8.47 37.89 7.63
C LYS A 380 7.16 37.55 8.36
N MET A 381 6.33 38.54 8.67
CA MET A 381 5.03 38.32 9.34
C MET A 381 4.03 37.61 8.43
N GLU A 382 3.95 37.98 7.15
CA GLU A 382 3.12 37.30 6.16
C GLU A 382 3.52 35.82 6.00
N ALA A 383 4.82 35.54 5.91
CA ALA A 383 5.31 34.16 5.84
C ALA A 383 5.03 33.37 7.11
N ALA A 384 5.23 33.96 8.29
CA ALA A 384 4.91 33.34 9.57
C ALA A 384 3.42 33.00 9.69
N ALA A 385 2.54 33.86 9.19
CA ALA A 385 1.09 33.62 9.17
C ALA A 385 0.70 32.43 8.28
N LEU A 386 1.38 32.24 7.15
CA LEU A 386 1.19 31.06 6.30
C LEU A 386 1.65 29.77 7.02
N LEU A 387 2.80 29.81 7.68
CA LEU A 387 3.34 28.66 8.41
C LEU A 387 2.47 28.26 9.60
N LEU A 388 1.87 29.22 10.31
CA LEU A 388 0.97 28.98 11.45
C LEU A 388 -0.38 28.36 11.06
N ARG A 389 -0.75 28.35 9.78
CA ARG A 389 -1.96 27.68 9.28
C ARG A 389 -1.75 26.18 9.04
N ALA A 390 -0.50 25.72 8.94
CA ALA A 390 -0.20 24.31 8.82
C ALA A 390 -0.37 23.61 10.18
N GLU A 391 -1.02 22.45 10.18
CA GLU A 391 -1.29 21.67 11.40
C GLU A 391 0.02 21.22 12.09
N GLY A 392 0.02 21.24 13.42
CA GLY A 392 1.10 20.66 14.23
C GLY A 392 2.37 21.51 14.41
N LYS A 393 2.49 22.72 13.84
CA LYS A 393 3.70 23.54 14.01
C LYS A 393 3.77 24.25 15.37
N ASN A 394 4.95 24.21 16.00
CA ASN A 394 5.24 24.95 17.22
C ASN A 394 5.54 26.43 16.89
N ILE A 395 4.98 27.36 17.69
CA ILE A 395 5.17 28.82 17.51
C ILE A 395 6.64 29.21 17.57
N SER A 396 7.44 28.58 18.46
CA SER A 396 8.87 28.87 18.57
C SER A 396 9.63 28.43 17.31
N GLU A 397 9.28 27.28 16.73
CA GLU A 397 9.88 26.81 15.47
C GLU A 397 9.55 27.75 14.32
N VAL A 398 8.32 28.26 14.25
CA VAL A 398 7.94 29.26 13.25
C VAL A 398 8.76 30.53 13.40
N ALA A 399 8.97 31.01 14.63
CA ALA A 399 9.79 32.19 14.91
C ALA A 399 11.23 32.01 14.38
N TYR A 400 11.85 30.87 14.67
CA TYR A 400 13.19 30.56 14.16
C TYR A 400 13.20 30.41 12.63
N THR A 401 12.18 29.79 12.04
CA THR A 401 12.06 29.58 10.59
C THR A 401 11.98 30.91 9.83
N VAL A 402 11.37 31.94 10.41
CA VAL A 402 11.31 33.28 9.81
C VAL A 402 12.42 34.21 10.30
N GLY A 403 13.50 33.64 10.85
CA GLY A 403 14.72 34.36 11.19
C GLY A 403 14.58 35.29 12.40
N PHE A 404 13.77 34.93 13.40
CA PHE A 404 13.78 35.57 14.72
C PHE A 404 14.58 34.72 15.71
N SER A 405 15.57 35.33 16.37
CA SER A 405 16.38 34.69 17.41
C SER A 405 15.66 34.60 18.76
N ASP A 406 14.63 35.43 18.99
CA ASP A 406 13.83 35.45 20.22
C ASP A 406 12.32 35.24 19.91
N PRO A 407 11.76 34.05 20.23
CA PRO A 407 10.33 33.77 20.09
C PRO A 407 9.39 34.71 20.87
N ALA A 408 9.85 35.27 22.00
CA ALA A 408 9.07 36.22 22.79
C ALA A 408 8.99 37.57 22.07
N TYR A 409 10.08 38.02 21.45
CA TYR A 409 10.08 39.20 20.59
C TYR A 409 9.22 38.99 19.34
N PHE A 410 9.34 37.84 18.66
CA PHE A 410 8.47 37.45 17.54
C PHE A 410 6.99 37.58 17.92
N THR A 411 6.59 37.05 19.08
CA THR A 411 5.19 37.11 19.54
C THR A 411 4.68 38.54 19.70
N LYS A 412 5.52 39.45 20.21
CA LYS A 412 5.17 40.88 20.34
C LYS A 412 5.00 41.54 18.97
N VAL A 413 5.91 41.28 18.04
CA VAL A 413 5.86 41.85 16.67
C VAL A 413 4.67 41.30 15.91
N PHE A 414 4.42 39.99 15.97
CA PHE A 414 3.29 39.34 15.31
C PHE A 414 1.95 39.89 15.84
N LYS A 415 1.81 40.02 17.16
CA LYS A 415 0.61 40.61 17.77
C LYS A 415 0.40 42.06 17.38
N LYS A 416 1.48 42.85 17.29
CA LYS A 416 1.41 44.23 16.82
C LYS A 416 0.94 44.32 15.36
N TYR A 417 1.37 43.37 14.52
CA TYR A 417 1.05 43.36 13.09
C TYR A 417 -0.37 42.83 12.80
N PHE A 418 -0.77 41.69 13.39
CA PHE A 418 -2.07 41.06 13.12
C PHE A 418 -3.17 41.38 14.14
N GLY A 419 -2.85 42.11 15.21
CA GLY A 419 -3.78 42.43 16.30
C GLY A 419 -4.04 41.29 17.30
N ILE A 420 -3.64 40.06 16.98
CA ILE A 420 -3.82 38.87 17.82
C ILE A 420 -2.50 38.09 17.94
N SER A 421 -2.34 37.31 19.01
CA SER A 421 -1.14 36.49 19.21
C SER A 421 -1.01 35.37 18.16
N PRO A 422 0.21 34.87 17.90
CA PRO A 422 0.42 33.71 17.01
C PRO A 422 -0.44 32.49 17.39
N LYS A 423 -0.62 32.24 18.69
CA LYS A 423 -1.44 31.14 19.22
C LYS A 423 -2.93 31.32 18.89
N GLU A 424 -3.46 32.53 19.07
CA GLU A 424 -4.84 32.86 18.70
C GLU A 424 -5.02 32.78 17.19
N TYR A 425 -4.03 33.23 16.41
CA TYR A 425 -4.03 33.14 14.96
C TYR A 425 -4.09 31.69 14.48
N GLN A 426 -3.26 30.80 15.05
CA GLN A 426 -3.27 29.36 14.77
C GLN A 426 -4.62 28.74 15.10
N LYS A 427 -5.16 28.98 16.31
CA LYS A 427 -6.48 28.46 16.72
C LYS A 427 -7.62 28.86 15.78
N LYS A 428 -7.59 30.08 15.23
CA LYS A 428 -8.63 30.58 14.32
C LYS A 428 -8.59 29.92 12.93
N HIS A 429 -7.45 29.37 12.52
CA HIS A 429 -7.23 28.84 11.17
C HIS A 429 -6.89 27.35 11.14
N THR A 430 -6.90 26.67 12.28
CA THR A 430 -6.83 25.20 12.32
C THR A 430 -8.24 24.67 12.06
N PRO A 431 -8.48 23.80 11.05
CA PRO A 431 -9.77 23.15 10.90
C PRO A 431 -10.05 22.34 12.17
N ASN A 432 -11.24 22.54 12.74
CA ASN A 432 -11.69 21.74 13.88
C ASN A 432 -11.84 20.28 13.38
N PRO A 433 -11.23 19.27 14.03
CA PRO A 433 -11.36 17.88 13.61
C PRO A 433 -12.80 17.38 13.67
#